data_AF-A0A913ZVF1-F1
#
_entry.id   AF-A0A913ZVF1-F1
#
_cell.length_a   1.000
_cell.length_b   1.000
_cell.length_c   1.000
_cell.angle_alpha   90.00
_cell.angle_beta   90.00
_cell.angle_gamma   90.00
#
_symmetry.space_group_name_H-M   'P 1'
#
loop_
_entity.id
_entity.type
_entity.pdbx_description
1 polymer ?
#
loop_
_entity_poly.entity_id
_entity_poly.type
_entity_poly.pdbx_seq_one_letter_code
_entity_poly.pdbx_strand_id
1 'polypeptide(L)'
;MAEQQPLLRDHSKSYPPTTKPPSRNLGRVLAGSQENLHDDVEFRGTQHPHFSLSTESRLATEHATTDLQTFMHILKGNIGTGLLGLPYAVKQAGILVGPLGLAAMGVIALTCMHIMVVVCHDLCERTGSVTLDYGEVAEQSLKHGPVAWLRRKCIIGRYIVNGFLIFTQLGFCCVYFLFMADNIRQIYCFYYGSGVPDVQLFILMFFPMVLIYCYIRNLDDLAPFSILANILTVVSILIIYEYLISNIIDHVDATTLPLSGSMNGFFIFFGTAIYSYEGIGVVLPLENKMKNPQNFNRVMLSGMAIVVSLYVSMGILGYLSNGDNTAETITLNLPTTGLYLAVRIMLVAAIFVSYGIQFYVPIVILWPFFMERMRERYHFIGEMIFRTLLVALTMVLAMVVPHLALFIAFIGAFSSSALAIIFPPLLQEFAFYDKGYADARKRLRVVYNVFIIIFGIVGFAFGTYVALKEIIASLEQPEHDHCTPS
;
A
#
# COMPACT_ATOMS: atom_id res chain seq x y z
N MET A 1 -6.41 67.67 23.45
CA MET A 1 -6.15 67.38 22.02
C MET A 1 -6.18 65.87 21.90
N ALA A 2 -7.13 65.24 21.19
CA ALA A 2 -7.40 65.36 19.74
C ALA A 2 -6.13 64.96 18.95
N GLU A 3 -6.11 63.95 18.07
CA GLU A 3 -7.20 63.39 17.25
C GLU A 3 -7.03 61.88 16.89
N GLN A 4 -8.18 61.25 16.58
CA GLN A 4 -8.45 60.20 15.57
C GLN A 4 -7.64 58.88 15.45
N GLN A 5 -8.40 57.82 15.69
CA GLN A 5 -8.40 56.45 15.11
C GLN A 5 -8.48 56.45 13.55
N PRO A 6 -8.30 55.32 12.79
CA PRO A 6 -9.18 54.13 12.94
C PRO A 6 -8.73 52.70 12.51
N LEU A 7 -9.41 51.72 13.15
CA LEU A 7 -9.99 50.45 12.63
C LEU A 7 -9.14 49.35 11.94
N LEU A 8 -9.26 48.12 12.50
CA LEU A 8 -9.94 46.95 11.90
C LEU A 8 -9.92 45.79 12.94
N ARG A 9 -10.91 45.67 13.82
CA ARG A 9 -12.16 44.87 13.75
C ARG A 9 -12.00 43.34 13.63
N ASP A 10 -12.16 42.73 14.79
CA ASP A 10 -12.57 41.33 15.04
C ASP A 10 -13.94 41.00 14.40
N HIS A 11 -14.12 39.77 13.93
CA HIS A 11 -15.41 39.22 13.54
C HIS A 11 -15.50 37.69 13.71
N SER A 12 -16.03 37.28 14.86
CA SER A 12 -16.64 35.96 15.07
C SER A 12 -18.05 35.89 14.46
N LYS A 13 -18.34 34.75 13.80
CA LYS A 13 -19.65 34.19 13.33
C LYS A 13 -19.33 33.17 12.21
N SER A 14 -20.10 32.12 11.91
CA SER A 14 -21.16 31.36 12.60
C SER A 14 -21.57 30.22 11.63
N TYR A 15 -21.78 28.98 12.10
CA TYR A 15 -22.24 27.90 11.21
C TYR A 15 -23.60 28.22 10.55
N PRO A 16 -23.82 27.88 9.27
CA PRO A 16 -25.11 28.05 8.61
C PRO A 16 -26.12 26.97 9.05
N PRO A 17 -27.42 27.29 9.18
CA PRO A 17 -28.45 26.32 9.52
C PRO A 17 -28.88 25.46 8.33
N THR A 18 -29.29 24.22 8.61
CA THR A 18 -29.86 23.29 7.63
C THR A 18 -31.15 23.81 7.01
N THR A 19 -31.18 24.04 5.70
CA THR A 19 -32.39 24.36 4.93
C THR A 19 -32.98 23.11 4.28
N LYS A 20 -34.29 22.89 4.48
CA LYS A 20 -35.04 21.85 3.74
C LYS A 20 -35.20 22.27 2.26
N PRO A 21 -35.20 21.34 1.30
CA PRO A 21 -35.38 21.67 -0.11
C PRO A 21 -36.81 22.15 -0.40
N PRO A 22 -37.00 23.14 -1.30
CA PRO A 22 -38.32 23.57 -1.72
C PRO A 22 -38.92 22.59 -2.74
N SER A 23 -40.15 22.18 -2.52
CA SER A 23 -40.98 21.49 -3.52
C SER A 23 -41.19 22.39 -4.74
N ARG A 24 -40.89 21.92 -5.95
CA ARG A 24 -41.22 22.62 -7.20
C ARG A 24 -42.02 21.75 -8.17
N ASN A 25 -43.03 22.37 -8.76
CA ASN A 25 -44.10 21.72 -9.52
C ASN A 25 -43.62 21.16 -10.88
N LEU A 26 -44.29 20.08 -11.29
CA LEU A 26 -44.13 19.47 -12.60
C LEU A 26 -44.77 20.35 -13.69
N GLY A 27 -43.97 21.20 -14.34
CA GLY A 27 -44.41 22.07 -15.43
C GLY A 27 -44.39 21.36 -16.78
N ARG A 28 -45.57 21.06 -17.35
CA ARG A 28 -45.72 20.72 -18.78
C ARG A 28 -45.28 21.91 -19.64
N VAL A 29 -44.45 21.66 -20.65
CA VAL A 29 -44.35 22.51 -21.86
C VAL A 29 -44.47 21.59 -23.08
N LEU A 30 -45.12 22.12 -24.12
CA LEU A 30 -45.71 21.37 -25.23
C LEU A 30 -44.74 21.16 -26.40
N ALA A 31 -45.10 20.22 -27.28
CA ALA A 31 -44.43 19.98 -28.56
C ALA A 31 -44.65 21.14 -29.55
N GLY A 32 -43.65 21.36 -30.41
CA GLY A 32 -43.68 22.19 -31.61
C GLY A 32 -42.87 21.49 -32.72
N SER A 33 -43.24 21.70 -33.99
CA SER A 33 -43.00 20.76 -35.09
C SER A 33 -42.32 21.36 -36.32
N GLN A 34 -41.54 20.55 -37.06
CA GLN A 34 -40.99 20.80 -38.43
C GLN A 34 -39.99 22.00 -38.53
N GLU A 35 -39.04 22.20 -39.46
CA GLU A 35 -38.35 21.46 -40.55
C GLU A 35 -37.15 22.34 -41.05
N ASN A 36 -36.13 21.95 -41.84
CA ASN A 36 -35.67 20.68 -42.45
C ASN A 36 -34.12 20.76 -42.77
N LEU A 37 -33.53 19.63 -43.19
CA LEU A 37 -32.36 19.43 -44.10
C LEU A 37 -31.07 20.30 -43.99
N HIS A 38 -29.96 19.71 -43.51
CA HIS A 38 -28.74 19.49 -44.34
C HIS A 38 -27.78 18.47 -43.67
N ASP A 39 -27.13 17.64 -44.48
CA ASP A 39 -26.21 16.59 -44.03
C ASP A 39 -24.85 17.13 -43.56
N ASP A 40 -24.42 16.69 -42.37
CA ASP A 40 -23.02 16.57 -41.98
C ASP A 40 -22.85 15.32 -41.10
N VAL A 41 -21.92 14.43 -41.47
CA VAL A 41 -21.68 13.16 -40.76
C VAL A 41 -20.79 13.41 -39.55
N GLU A 42 -21.38 13.93 -38.48
CA GLU A 42 -20.68 14.16 -37.22
C GLU A 42 -20.55 12.87 -36.39
N PHE A 43 -19.31 12.50 -36.07
CA PHE A 43 -18.98 11.29 -35.30
C PHE A 43 -19.37 11.48 -33.83
N ARG A 44 -20.65 11.27 -33.50
CA ARG A 44 -21.19 11.38 -32.14
C ARG A 44 -20.57 10.34 -31.19
N GLY A 45 -19.43 10.70 -30.59
CA GLY A 45 -19.01 10.14 -29.32
C GLY A 45 -20.07 10.47 -28.27
N THR A 46 -20.59 9.45 -27.59
CA THR A 46 -21.60 9.60 -26.54
C THR A 46 -21.00 10.23 -25.28
N GLN A 47 -20.86 11.56 -25.28
CA GLN A 47 -20.62 12.33 -24.06
C GLN A 47 -21.88 12.25 -23.19
N HIS A 48 -21.85 11.39 -22.18
CA HIS A 48 -22.88 11.37 -21.14
C HIS A 48 -22.77 12.65 -20.29
N PRO A 49 -23.79 13.54 -20.28
CA PRO A 49 -23.70 14.85 -19.63
C PRO A 49 -23.64 14.80 -18.09
N HIS A 50 -23.76 13.60 -17.49
CA HIS A 50 -23.52 13.40 -16.06
C HIS A 50 -22.02 13.28 -15.71
N PHE A 51 -21.15 12.89 -16.66
CA PHE A 51 -19.71 12.70 -16.39
C PHE A 51 -18.95 14.03 -16.30
N SER A 52 -19.39 15.07 -17.01
CA SER A 52 -18.82 16.42 -16.92
C SER A 52 -19.08 17.04 -15.54
N LEU A 53 -20.29 16.94 -15.01
CA LEU A 53 -20.65 17.50 -13.70
C LEU A 53 -19.83 16.91 -12.54
N SER A 54 -19.58 15.60 -12.56
CA SER A 54 -18.68 14.95 -11.60
C SER A 54 -17.21 15.37 -11.77
N THR A 55 -16.80 15.73 -12.99
CA THR A 55 -15.43 16.19 -13.27
C THR A 55 -15.22 17.61 -12.77
N GLU A 56 -16.18 18.53 -12.96
CA GLU A 56 -16.12 19.89 -12.40
C GLU A 56 -16.09 19.89 -10.86
N SER A 57 -16.87 19.03 -10.22
CA SER A 57 -16.83 18.88 -8.75
C SER A 57 -15.52 18.27 -8.23
N ARG A 58 -14.80 17.46 -9.03
CA ARG A 58 -13.46 16.94 -8.69
C ARG A 58 -12.38 18.00 -8.91
N LEU A 59 -12.48 18.82 -9.96
CA LEU A 59 -11.54 19.91 -10.27
C LEU A 59 -11.51 21.03 -9.22
N ALA A 60 -12.54 21.14 -8.38
CA ALA A 60 -12.61 22.10 -7.27
C ALA A 60 -11.70 21.76 -6.06
N THR A 61 -10.93 20.67 -6.08
CA THR A 61 -9.95 20.39 -5.03
C THR A 61 -8.67 21.21 -5.22
N GLU A 62 -8.43 22.14 -4.29
CA GLU A 62 -7.32 23.10 -4.28
C GLU A 62 -5.91 22.46 -4.31
N HIS A 63 -5.80 21.15 -4.05
CA HIS A 63 -4.56 20.37 -4.01
C HIS A 63 -4.57 19.14 -4.93
N ALA A 64 -5.21 19.23 -6.11
CA ALA A 64 -5.20 18.15 -7.10
C ALA A 64 -3.78 17.85 -7.65
N THR A 65 -3.43 16.57 -7.73
CA THR A 65 -2.12 16.05 -8.16
C THR A 65 -2.01 15.92 -9.69
N THR A 66 -0.79 16.11 -10.21
CA THR A 66 -0.48 15.89 -11.64
C THR A 66 -0.24 14.40 -11.93
N ASP A 67 -0.32 14.02 -13.20
CA ASP A 67 -0.01 12.68 -13.70
C ASP A 67 1.38 12.20 -13.27
N LEU A 68 2.40 13.08 -13.30
CA LEU A 68 3.76 12.78 -12.83
C LEU A 68 3.83 12.64 -11.29
N GLN A 69 3.14 13.50 -10.53
CA GLN A 69 3.08 13.36 -9.08
C GLN A 69 2.41 12.04 -8.69
N THR A 70 1.30 11.70 -9.35
CA THR A 70 0.57 10.44 -9.16
C THR A 70 1.44 9.23 -9.48
N PHE A 71 2.15 9.26 -10.62
CA PHE A 71 3.13 8.25 -10.99
C PHE A 71 4.19 8.03 -9.89
N MET A 72 4.78 9.13 -9.38
CA MET A 72 5.77 9.06 -8.30
C MET A 72 5.17 8.55 -6.98
N HIS A 73 3.89 8.84 -6.71
CA HIS A 73 3.18 8.26 -5.56
C HIS A 73 2.87 6.76 -5.72
N ILE A 74 2.55 6.28 -6.93
CA ILE A 74 2.39 4.84 -7.20
C ILE A 74 3.72 4.12 -7.05
N LEU A 75 4.81 4.68 -7.57
CA LEU A 75 6.16 4.14 -7.35
C LEU A 75 6.50 4.10 -5.85
N LYS A 76 6.32 5.20 -5.11
CA LYS A 76 6.56 5.26 -3.66
C LYS A 76 5.67 4.27 -2.88
N GLY A 77 4.41 4.09 -3.29
CA GLY A 77 3.45 3.23 -2.62
C GLY A 77 3.82 1.74 -2.66
N ASN A 78 4.59 1.31 -3.66
CA ASN A 78 5.08 -0.07 -3.79
C ASN A 78 6.57 -0.19 -3.40
N ILE A 79 7.42 0.79 -3.73
CA ILE A 79 8.87 0.75 -3.46
C ILE A 79 9.14 1.08 -1.98
N GLY A 80 9.19 0.02 -1.16
CA GLY A 80 9.56 0.07 0.26
C GLY A 80 10.43 -1.12 0.68
N THR A 81 10.35 -1.54 1.96
CA THR A 81 11.14 -2.66 2.50
C THR A 81 10.92 -3.99 1.76
N GLY A 82 9.76 -4.19 1.13
CA GLY A 82 9.46 -5.39 0.33
C GLY A 82 10.51 -5.64 -0.77
N LEU A 83 10.83 -4.60 -1.56
CA LEU A 83 11.86 -4.63 -2.61
C LEU A 83 13.21 -5.17 -2.07
N LEU A 84 13.60 -4.74 -0.88
CA LEU A 84 14.90 -5.08 -0.27
C LEU A 84 14.95 -6.54 0.18
N GLY A 85 13.81 -7.18 0.47
CA GLY A 85 13.69 -8.59 0.83
C GLY A 85 13.41 -9.54 -0.35
N LEU A 86 13.20 -9.02 -1.56
CA LEU A 86 12.96 -9.87 -2.74
C LEU A 86 14.10 -10.84 -3.10
N PRO A 87 15.39 -10.52 -2.89
CA PRO A 87 16.47 -11.49 -3.09
C PRO A 87 16.31 -12.74 -2.21
N TYR A 88 15.97 -12.55 -0.94
CA TYR A 88 15.69 -13.65 -0.01
C TYR A 88 14.47 -14.45 -0.44
N ALA A 89 13.41 -13.77 -0.90
CA ALA A 89 12.23 -14.42 -1.45
C ALA A 89 12.57 -15.30 -2.67
N VAL A 90 13.41 -14.81 -3.58
CA VAL A 90 13.87 -15.57 -4.75
C VAL A 90 14.78 -16.74 -4.33
N LYS A 91 15.65 -16.59 -3.32
CA LYS A 91 16.38 -17.72 -2.71
C LYS A 91 15.43 -18.82 -2.22
N GLN A 92 14.33 -18.45 -1.55
CA GLN A 92 13.33 -19.41 -1.06
C GLN A 92 12.52 -20.11 -2.18
N ALA A 93 12.31 -19.44 -3.32
CA ALA A 93 11.60 -20.00 -4.47
C ALA A 93 12.49 -20.68 -5.53
N GLY A 94 13.79 -20.40 -5.57
CA GLY A 94 14.72 -20.82 -6.62
C GLY A 94 14.83 -19.82 -7.79
N ILE A 95 15.97 -19.85 -8.48
CA ILE A 95 16.36 -18.82 -9.47
C ILE A 95 15.46 -18.78 -10.73
N LEU A 96 14.73 -19.85 -11.04
CA LEU A 96 13.77 -19.88 -12.15
C LEU A 96 12.34 -19.57 -11.69
N VAL A 97 11.88 -20.23 -10.62
CA VAL A 97 10.49 -20.09 -10.14
C VAL A 97 10.24 -18.73 -9.48
N GLY A 98 11.22 -18.19 -8.75
CA GLY A 98 11.11 -16.89 -8.08
C GLY A 98 10.83 -15.74 -9.07
N PRO A 99 11.68 -15.48 -10.07
CA PRO A 99 11.48 -14.37 -11.01
C PRO A 99 10.21 -14.50 -11.86
N LEU A 100 9.87 -15.72 -12.30
CA LEU A 100 8.61 -15.99 -13.00
C LEU A 100 7.39 -15.77 -12.09
N GLY A 101 7.48 -16.17 -10.82
CA GLY A 101 6.47 -15.93 -9.80
C GLY A 101 6.26 -14.44 -9.53
N LEU A 102 7.34 -13.65 -9.43
CA LEU A 102 7.26 -12.20 -9.25
C LEU A 102 6.54 -11.54 -10.44
N ALA A 103 6.95 -11.87 -11.67
CA ALA A 103 6.29 -11.35 -12.87
C ALA A 103 4.79 -11.72 -12.91
N ALA A 104 4.44 -12.97 -12.60
CA ALA A 104 3.06 -13.44 -12.57
C ALA A 104 2.22 -12.74 -11.49
N MET A 105 2.74 -12.62 -10.26
CA MET A 105 2.07 -11.92 -9.17
C MET A 105 1.93 -10.41 -9.43
N GLY A 106 2.91 -9.79 -10.09
CA GLY A 106 2.83 -8.41 -10.55
C GLY A 106 1.70 -8.17 -11.57
N VAL A 107 1.49 -9.10 -12.51
CA VAL A 107 0.36 -9.07 -13.46
C VAL A 107 -0.99 -9.26 -12.74
N ILE A 108 -1.06 -10.17 -11.77
CA ILE A 108 -2.26 -10.38 -10.95
C ILE A 108 -2.58 -9.11 -10.14
N ALA A 109 -1.61 -8.55 -9.42
CA ALA A 109 -1.76 -7.35 -8.62
C ALA A 109 -2.22 -6.15 -9.47
N LEU A 110 -1.56 -5.88 -10.60
CA LEU A 110 -1.98 -4.85 -11.56
C LEU A 110 -3.43 -5.07 -12.06
N THR A 111 -3.80 -6.32 -12.34
CA THR A 111 -5.16 -6.64 -12.76
C THR A 111 -6.18 -6.35 -11.66
N CYS A 112 -5.87 -6.71 -10.41
CA CYS A 112 -6.70 -6.44 -9.25
C CYS A 112 -6.83 -4.95 -8.93
N MET A 113 -5.76 -4.15 -9.07
CA MET A 113 -5.82 -2.70 -8.97
C MET A 113 -6.74 -2.09 -10.05
N HIS A 114 -6.63 -2.55 -11.30
CA HIS A 114 -7.52 -2.12 -12.38
C HIS A 114 -8.98 -2.55 -12.17
N ILE A 115 -9.22 -3.76 -11.63
CA ILE A 115 -10.55 -4.21 -11.20
C ILE A 115 -11.13 -3.23 -10.16
N MET A 116 -10.33 -2.82 -9.16
CA MET A 116 -10.77 -1.90 -8.11
C MET A 116 -11.24 -0.55 -8.66
N VAL A 117 -10.46 0.06 -9.57
CA VAL A 117 -10.81 1.29 -10.28
C VAL A 117 -12.12 1.16 -11.05
N VAL A 118 -12.26 0.09 -11.84
CA VAL A 118 -13.43 -0.17 -12.67
C VAL A 118 -14.70 -0.38 -11.83
N VAL A 119 -14.59 -1.04 -10.68
CA VAL A 119 -15.69 -1.22 -9.74
C VAL A 119 -16.04 0.10 -9.04
N CYS A 120 -15.04 0.87 -8.62
CA CYS A 120 -15.23 2.20 -8.02
C CYS A 120 -16.00 3.13 -8.96
N HIS A 121 -15.59 3.25 -10.23
CA HIS A 121 -16.26 4.12 -11.21
C HIS A 121 -17.73 3.73 -11.47
N ASP A 122 -18.03 2.44 -11.62
CA ASP A 122 -19.41 1.97 -11.81
C ASP A 122 -20.28 2.24 -10.57
N LEU A 123 -19.74 2.05 -9.37
CA LEU A 123 -20.47 2.33 -8.13
C LEU A 123 -20.70 3.83 -7.94
N CYS A 124 -19.71 4.68 -8.22
CA CYS A 124 -19.85 6.14 -8.22
C CYS A 124 -20.98 6.61 -9.16
N GLU A 125 -21.05 6.08 -10.38
CA GLU A 125 -22.13 6.38 -11.34
C GLU A 125 -23.50 5.91 -10.81
N ARG A 126 -23.57 4.72 -10.21
CA ARG A 126 -24.81 4.14 -9.65
C ARG A 126 -25.32 4.85 -8.40
N THR A 127 -24.44 5.35 -7.54
CA THR A 127 -24.82 6.01 -6.28
C THR A 127 -24.90 7.53 -6.38
N GLY A 128 -24.38 8.12 -7.46
CA GLY A 128 -24.17 9.57 -7.58
C GLY A 128 -23.03 10.09 -6.68
N SER A 129 -22.15 9.20 -6.20
CA SER A 129 -21.00 9.57 -5.37
C SER A 129 -19.87 10.15 -6.22
N VAL A 130 -19.24 11.22 -5.76
CA VAL A 130 -18.12 11.87 -6.48
C VAL A 130 -16.84 11.02 -6.40
N THR A 131 -16.60 10.39 -5.25
CA THR A 131 -15.48 9.49 -4.96
C THR A 131 -15.92 8.44 -3.94
N LEU A 132 -15.19 7.33 -3.84
CA LEU A 132 -15.35 6.29 -2.80
C LEU A 132 -13.97 5.87 -2.28
N ASP A 133 -13.87 5.57 -0.98
CA ASP A 133 -12.72 4.85 -0.42
C ASP A 133 -12.85 3.31 -0.62
N TYR A 134 -11.80 2.54 -0.32
CA TYR A 134 -11.81 1.09 -0.53
C TYR A 134 -12.85 0.36 0.37
N GLY A 135 -13.01 0.80 1.61
CA GLY A 135 -14.06 0.27 2.50
C GLY A 135 -15.47 0.61 2.01
N GLU A 136 -15.66 1.78 1.40
CA GLU A 136 -16.92 2.22 0.80
C GLU A 136 -17.25 1.46 -0.49
N VAL A 137 -16.25 1.19 -1.34
CA VAL A 137 -16.40 0.30 -2.49
C VAL A 137 -16.86 -1.09 -2.03
N ALA A 138 -16.31 -1.61 -0.93
CA ALA A 138 -16.75 -2.89 -0.35
C ALA A 138 -18.21 -2.83 0.15
N GLU A 139 -18.58 -1.78 0.89
CA GLU A 139 -19.96 -1.58 1.35
C GLU A 139 -20.96 -1.48 0.19
N GLN A 140 -20.71 -0.62 -0.81
CA GLN A 140 -21.63 -0.47 -1.94
C GLN A 140 -21.68 -1.74 -2.81
N SER A 141 -20.57 -2.44 -3.02
CA SER A 141 -20.56 -3.75 -3.70
C SER A 141 -21.47 -4.77 -2.99
N LEU A 142 -21.39 -4.87 -1.66
CA LEU A 142 -22.25 -5.77 -0.88
C LEU A 142 -23.73 -5.34 -0.89
N LYS A 143 -24.00 -4.03 -0.91
CA LYS A 143 -25.35 -3.44 -0.95
C LYS A 143 -26.06 -3.66 -2.28
N HIS A 144 -25.33 -3.67 -3.39
CA HIS A 144 -25.85 -3.96 -4.72
C HIS A 144 -25.72 -5.44 -5.12
N GLY A 145 -25.06 -6.26 -4.28
CA GLY A 145 -24.79 -7.67 -4.56
C GLY A 145 -26.00 -8.62 -4.46
N PRO A 146 -25.82 -9.87 -4.92
CA PRO A 146 -26.89 -10.87 -5.00
C PRO A 146 -27.52 -11.21 -3.65
N VAL A 147 -26.67 -11.39 -2.63
CA VAL A 147 -27.06 -12.05 -1.37
C VAL A 147 -27.86 -11.09 -0.48
N ALA A 148 -29.16 -11.38 -0.32
CA ALA A 148 -30.10 -10.55 0.45
C ALA A 148 -29.72 -10.36 1.94
N TRP A 149 -28.90 -11.25 2.51
CA TRP A 149 -28.34 -11.07 3.86
C TRP A 149 -27.20 -10.04 3.87
N LEU A 150 -26.24 -10.13 2.94
CA LEU A 150 -25.14 -9.17 2.84
C LEU A 150 -25.66 -7.77 2.47
N ARG A 151 -26.68 -7.66 1.62
CA ARG A 151 -27.33 -6.36 1.31
C ARG A 151 -27.84 -5.63 2.56
N ARG A 152 -28.43 -6.36 3.52
CA ARG A 152 -28.92 -5.80 4.79
C ARG A 152 -27.80 -5.51 5.80
N LYS A 153 -26.61 -6.08 5.62
CA LYS A 153 -25.44 -5.88 6.50
C LYS A 153 -24.22 -5.39 5.71
N CYS A 154 -24.44 -4.56 4.70
CA CYS A 154 -23.40 -4.15 3.74
C CYS A 154 -22.18 -3.48 4.40
N ILE A 155 -22.40 -2.76 5.50
CA ILE A 155 -21.35 -2.15 6.34
C ILE A 155 -20.29 -3.14 6.84
N ILE A 156 -20.60 -4.45 6.91
CA ILE A 156 -19.60 -5.50 7.22
C ILE A 156 -18.46 -5.49 6.20
N GLY A 157 -18.73 -5.19 4.92
CA GLY A 157 -17.70 -5.06 3.88
C GLY A 157 -16.69 -3.97 4.21
N ARG A 158 -17.17 -2.78 4.62
CA ARG A 158 -16.33 -1.67 5.08
C ARG A 158 -15.48 -2.07 6.27
N TYR A 159 -16.07 -2.71 7.29
CA TYR A 159 -15.32 -3.12 8.48
C TYR A 159 -14.28 -4.21 8.20
N ILE A 160 -14.56 -5.17 7.31
CA ILE A 160 -13.58 -6.20 6.92
C ILE A 160 -12.41 -5.54 6.19
N VAL A 161 -12.66 -4.79 5.11
CA VAL A 161 -11.58 -4.16 4.32
C VAL A 161 -10.77 -3.19 5.18
N ASN A 162 -11.43 -2.35 5.98
CA ASN A 162 -10.73 -1.42 6.87
C ASN A 162 -9.93 -2.14 7.96
N GLY A 163 -10.42 -3.25 8.52
CA GLY A 163 -9.68 -4.07 9.47
C GLY A 163 -8.41 -4.68 8.88
N PHE A 164 -8.51 -5.21 7.66
CA PHE A 164 -7.35 -5.72 6.91
C PHE A 164 -6.37 -4.61 6.52
N LEU A 165 -6.84 -3.41 6.14
CA LEU A 165 -5.99 -2.24 5.90
C LEU A 165 -5.23 -1.82 7.16
N ILE A 166 -5.92 -1.69 8.30
CA ILE A 166 -5.30 -1.37 9.60
C ILE A 166 -4.22 -2.41 9.94
N PHE A 167 -4.54 -3.70 9.83
CA PHE A 167 -3.59 -4.77 10.13
C PHE A 167 -2.34 -4.68 9.25
N THR A 168 -2.52 -4.52 7.93
CA THR A 168 -1.42 -4.42 6.98
C THR A 168 -0.51 -3.22 7.28
N GLN A 169 -1.09 -2.06 7.57
CA GLN A 169 -0.35 -0.82 7.83
C GLN A 169 0.40 -0.86 9.18
N LEU A 170 -0.21 -1.41 10.23
CA LEU A 170 0.49 -1.66 11.49
C LEU A 170 1.57 -2.73 11.30
N GLY A 171 1.35 -3.73 10.45
CA GLY A 171 2.36 -4.69 10.03
C GLY A 171 3.58 -4.02 9.37
N PHE A 172 3.36 -3.12 8.41
CA PHE A 172 4.42 -2.33 7.77
C PHE A 172 5.22 -1.52 8.81
N CYS A 173 4.56 -0.90 9.78
CA CYS A 173 5.22 -0.22 10.89
C CYS A 173 6.12 -1.16 11.73
N CYS A 174 5.72 -2.42 11.97
CA CYS A 174 6.57 -3.41 12.65
C CYS A 174 7.80 -3.77 11.81
N VAL A 175 7.62 -4.04 10.52
CA VAL A 175 8.71 -4.32 9.57
C VAL A 175 9.69 -3.16 9.48
N TYR A 176 9.21 -1.91 9.57
CA TYR A 176 10.10 -0.75 9.58
C TYR A 176 10.93 -0.67 10.87
N PHE A 177 10.36 -0.98 12.04
CA PHE A 177 11.14 -1.08 13.28
C PHE A 177 12.26 -2.13 13.18
N LEU A 178 11.93 -3.33 12.70
CA LEU A 178 12.90 -4.41 12.46
C LEU A 178 14.00 -3.96 11.49
N PHE A 179 13.62 -3.44 10.32
CA PHE A 179 14.58 -3.01 9.29
C PHE A 179 15.54 -1.94 9.82
N MET A 180 15.02 -0.93 10.53
CA MET A 180 15.85 0.12 11.10
C MET A 180 16.79 -0.44 12.18
N ALA A 181 16.30 -1.35 13.02
CA ALA A 181 17.08 -1.97 14.08
C ALA A 181 18.22 -2.85 13.52
N ASP A 182 17.96 -3.73 12.56
CA ASP A 182 18.99 -4.62 11.99
C ASP A 182 20.07 -3.86 11.22
N ASN A 183 19.68 -2.88 10.41
CA ASN A 183 20.65 -2.10 9.64
C ASN A 183 21.57 -1.27 10.55
N ILE A 184 21.09 -0.78 11.71
CA ILE A 184 21.96 -0.15 12.71
C ILE A 184 22.75 -1.19 13.52
N ARG A 185 22.15 -2.32 13.91
CA ARG A 185 22.85 -3.40 14.65
C ARG A 185 24.07 -3.88 13.87
N GLN A 186 23.96 -4.08 12.56
CA GLN A 186 25.12 -4.48 11.75
C GLN A 186 26.24 -3.44 11.70
N ILE A 187 25.92 -2.14 11.76
CA ILE A 187 26.95 -1.09 11.87
C ILE A 187 27.69 -1.22 13.21
N TYR A 188 26.97 -1.52 14.30
CA TYR A 188 27.60 -1.80 15.60
C TYR A 188 28.42 -3.10 15.58
N CYS A 189 27.93 -4.17 14.94
CA CYS A 189 28.71 -5.39 14.72
C CYS A 189 30.05 -5.12 14.03
N PHE A 190 30.07 -4.29 12.98
CA PHE A 190 31.29 -3.95 12.26
C PHE A 190 32.32 -3.19 13.12
N TYR A 191 31.89 -2.23 13.95
CA TYR A 191 32.81 -1.41 14.75
C TYR A 191 33.24 -2.04 16.08
N TYR A 192 32.37 -2.83 16.73
CA TYR A 192 32.63 -3.36 18.08
C TYR A 192 32.94 -4.87 18.09
N GLY A 193 32.52 -5.62 17.07
CA GLY A 193 32.79 -7.05 16.87
C GLY A 193 32.08 -7.99 17.87
N SER A 194 32.29 -7.78 19.17
CA SER A 194 31.76 -8.61 20.26
C SER A 194 31.05 -7.75 21.31
N GLY A 195 30.09 -8.34 22.05
CA GLY A 195 29.30 -7.62 23.05
C GLY A 195 28.26 -6.67 22.48
N VAL A 196 27.92 -6.79 21.19
CA VAL A 196 26.81 -6.05 20.58
C VAL A 196 25.48 -6.59 21.13
N PRO A 197 24.58 -5.72 21.63
CA PRO A 197 23.27 -6.14 22.14
C PRO A 197 22.36 -6.76 21.06
N ASP A 198 21.36 -7.52 21.51
CA ASP A 198 20.34 -8.08 20.63
C ASP A 198 19.51 -6.98 19.93
N VAL A 199 18.90 -7.33 18.80
CA VAL A 199 18.14 -6.39 17.93
C VAL A 199 17.02 -5.66 18.68
N GLN A 200 16.43 -6.27 19.71
CA GLN A 200 15.38 -5.66 20.56
C GLN A 200 15.84 -4.36 21.23
N LEU A 201 17.13 -4.20 21.59
CA LEU A 201 17.63 -2.94 22.14
C LEU A 201 17.65 -1.84 21.07
N PHE A 202 17.97 -2.18 19.83
CA PHE A 202 17.94 -1.24 18.70
C PHE A 202 16.49 -0.85 18.35
N ILE A 203 15.53 -1.78 18.42
CA ILE A 203 14.09 -1.46 18.30
C ILE A 203 13.67 -0.46 19.40
N LEU A 204 14.07 -0.71 20.66
CA LEU A 204 13.79 0.18 21.79
C LEU A 204 14.43 1.58 21.61
N MET A 205 15.62 1.65 21.02
CA MET A 205 16.32 2.91 20.71
C MET A 205 15.54 3.77 19.71
N PHE A 206 14.92 3.15 18.69
CA PHE A 206 14.11 3.86 17.69
C PHE A 206 12.74 4.30 18.23
N PHE A 207 12.16 3.60 19.21
CA PHE A 207 10.84 3.90 19.76
C PHE A 207 10.60 5.37 20.14
N PRO A 208 11.43 6.05 20.97
CA PRO A 208 11.21 7.45 21.32
C PRO A 208 11.28 8.39 20.11
N MET A 209 12.15 8.13 19.13
CA MET A 209 12.26 8.94 17.91
C MET A 209 11.01 8.79 17.04
N VAL A 210 10.57 7.55 16.81
CA VAL A 210 9.36 7.23 16.03
C VAL A 210 8.12 7.80 16.72
N LEU A 211 8.02 7.70 18.05
CA LEU A 211 6.90 8.22 18.82
C LEU A 211 6.77 9.74 18.69
N ILE A 212 7.88 10.48 18.84
CA ILE A 212 7.91 11.94 18.66
C ILE A 212 7.48 12.31 17.23
N TYR A 213 8.00 11.59 16.22
CA TYR A 213 7.63 11.83 14.82
C TYR A 213 6.14 11.55 14.55
N CYS A 214 5.58 10.51 15.15
CA CYS A 214 4.16 10.14 14.99
C CYS A 214 3.18 11.09 15.68
N TYR A 215 3.64 12.06 16.48
CA TYR A 215 2.79 13.14 16.99
C TYR A 215 2.52 14.25 15.96
N ILE A 216 3.19 14.25 14.80
CA ILE A 216 2.82 15.14 13.70
C ILE A 216 1.45 14.69 13.14
N ARG A 217 0.49 15.62 13.09
CA ARG A 217 -0.92 15.32 12.78
C ARG A 217 -1.30 15.63 11.33
N ASN A 218 -0.68 16.62 10.70
CA ASN A 218 -0.97 17.01 9.32
C ASN A 218 -0.03 16.27 8.36
N LEU A 219 -0.56 15.69 7.28
CA LEU A 219 0.27 15.06 6.25
C LEU A 219 1.10 16.07 5.45
N ASP A 220 0.63 17.32 5.33
CA ASP A 220 1.31 18.35 4.55
C ASP A 220 2.66 18.73 5.19
N ASP A 221 2.74 18.67 6.53
CA ASP A 221 4.00 18.84 7.28
C ASP A 221 5.02 17.70 6.99
N LEU A 222 4.55 16.51 6.58
CA LEU A 222 5.40 15.38 6.19
C LEU A 222 5.83 15.44 4.71
N ALA A 223 5.18 16.24 3.87
CA ALA A 223 5.45 16.32 2.43
C ALA A 223 6.92 16.60 2.07
N PRO A 224 7.62 17.60 2.66
CA PRO A 224 9.03 17.86 2.30
C PRO A 224 9.96 16.70 2.71
N PHE A 225 9.74 16.10 3.88
CA PHE A 225 10.48 14.91 4.32
C PHE A 225 10.23 13.72 3.39
N SER A 226 8.99 13.53 2.94
CA SER A 226 8.59 12.48 2.00
C SER A 226 9.31 12.59 0.65
N ILE A 227 9.54 13.82 0.15
CA ILE A 227 10.32 14.08 -1.06
C ILE A 227 11.80 13.72 -0.83
N LEU A 228 12.40 14.16 0.28
CA LEU A 228 13.79 13.83 0.61
C LEU A 228 13.99 12.32 0.74
N ALA A 229 13.09 11.62 1.45
CA ALA A 229 13.11 10.17 1.59
C ALA A 229 13.04 9.45 0.24
N ASN A 230 12.25 9.94 -0.73
CA ASN A 230 12.23 9.38 -2.08
C ASN A 230 13.59 9.51 -2.78
N ILE A 231 14.25 10.67 -2.67
CA ILE A 231 15.58 10.89 -3.27
C ILE A 231 16.60 9.95 -2.63
N LEU A 232 16.61 9.83 -1.30
CA LEU A 232 17.47 8.90 -0.57
C LEU A 232 17.25 7.45 -1.00
N THR A 233 15.99 7.01 -1.15
CA THR A 233 15.64 5.66 -1.62
C THR A 233 16.12 5.42 -3.05
N VAL A 234 15.91 6.35 -3.98
CA VAL A 234 16.35 6.20 -5.38
C VAL A 234 17.87 6.12 -5.49
N VAL A 235 18.61 7.00 -4.81
CA VAL A 235 20.09 6.97 -4.81
C VAL A 235 20.60 5.68 -4.18
N SER A 236 20.01 5.24 -3.07
CA SER A 236 20.36 3.98 -2.41
C SER A 236 20.13 2.76 -3.31
N ILE A 237 19.00 2.71 -4.01
CA ILE A 237 18.70 1.63 -4.96
C ILE A 237 19.73 1.61 -6.10
N LEU A 238 20.06 2.76 -6.69
CA LEU A 238 21.05 2.85 -7.77
C LEU A 238 22.43 2.31 -7.35
N ILE A 239 22.86 2.61 -6.12
CA ILE A 239 24.11 2.09 -5.56
C ILE A 239 24.01 0.57 -5.30
N ILE A 240 22.87 0.07 -4.80
CA ILE A 240 22.67 -1.37 -4.62
C ILE A 240 22.79 -2.11 -5.97
N TYR A 241 22.22 -1.56 -7.05
CA TYR A 241 22.38 -2.16 -8.38
C TYR A 241 23.83 -2.19 -8.86
N GLU A 242 24.62 -1.15 -8.60
CA GLU A 242 26.05 -1.14 -8.92
C GLU A 242 26.79 -2.26 -8.16
N TYR A 243 26.64 -2.33 -6.84
CA TYR A 243 27.19 -3.42 -6.02
C TYR A 243 26.81 -4.81 -6.54
N LEU A 244 25.53 -5.03 -6.82
CA LEU A 244 25.02 -6.32 -7.28
C LEU A 244 25.68 -6.75 -8.59
N ILE A 245 25.76 -5.84 -9.57
CA ILE A 245 26.37 -6.12 -10.87
C ILE A 245 27.86 -6.39 -10.72
N SER A 246 28.57 -5.55 -9.97
CA SER A 246 30.01 -5.71 -9.71
C SER A 246 30.31 -7.05 -9.02
N ASN A 247 29.55 -7.42 -7.98
CA ASN A 247 29.81 -8.64 -7.21
C ASN A 247 29.45 -9.96 -7.95
N ILE A 248 28.46 -9.94 -8.85
CA ILE A 248 28.12 -11.12 -9.70
C ILE A 248 29.28 -11.51 -10.61
N ILE A 249 30.01 -10.54 -11.15
CA ILE A 249 31.10 -10.75 -12.11
C ILE A 249 32.26 -11.55 -11.48
N ASP A 250 32.48 -11.37 -10.18
CA ASP A 250 33.68 -11.84 -9.49
C ASP A 250 33.47 -13.15 -8.68
N HIS A 251 32.25 -13.49 -8.22
CA HIS A 251 32.08 -14.44 -7.11
C HIS A 251 31.12 -15.64 -7.29
N VAL A 252 30.20 -15.68 -8.27
CA VAL A 252 29.14 -16.72 -8.28
C VAL A 252 28.99 -17.46 -9.62
N ASP A 253 29.16 -18.79 -9.58
CA ASP A 253 28.74 -19.69 -10.66
C ASP A 253 27.23 -19.95 -10.57
N ALA A 254 26.47 -19.25 -11.42
CA ALA A 254 25.02 -19.35 -11.48
C ALA A 254 24.48 -20.76 -11.79
N THR A 255 25.32 -21.69 -12.28
CA THR A 255 24.90 -23.08 -12.56
C THR A 255 24.68 -23.91 -11.29
N THR A 256 25.18 -23.45 -10.14
CA THR A 256 25.05 -24.15 -8.85
C THR A 256 23.72 -23.86 -8.13
N LEU A 257 22.97 -22.85 -8.55
CA LEU A 257 21.77 -22.39 -7.86
C LEU A 257 20.53 -23.26 -8.18
N PRO A 258 19.70 -23.61 -7.17
CA PRO A 258 18.48 -24.37 -7.38
C PRO A 258 17.46 -23.63 -8.25
N LEU A 259 17.02 -24.27 -9.34
CA LEU A 259 15.97 -23.74 -10.23
C LEU A 259 14.64 -23.54 -9.50
N SER A 260 14.31 -24.43 -8.56
CA SER A 260 13.11 -24.40 -7.74
C SER A 260 13.43 -24.74 -6.28
N GLY A 261 12.89 -23.95 -5.35
CA GLY A 261 12.99 -24.16 -3.91
C GLY A 261 11.95 -25.15 -3.37
N SER A 262 11.84 -25.21 -2.04
CA SER A 262 10.90 -26.11 -1.35
C SER A 262 9.46 -25.59 -1.41
N MET A 263 8.48 -26.47 -1.12
CA MET A 263 7.06 -26.04 -1.04
C MET A 263 6.83 -25.02 0.08
N ASN A 264 7.52 -25.12 1.22
CA ASN A 264 7.46 -24.10 2.26
C ASN A 264 8.08 -22.78 1.78
N GLY A 265 9.27 -22.86 1.16
CA GLY A 265 9.97 -21.71 0.58
C GLY A 265 9.11 -20.95 -0.44
N PHE A 266 8.35 -21.67 -1.27
CA PHE A 266 7.37 -21.07 -2.18
C PHE A 266 6.27 -20.29 -1.46
N PHE A 267 5.80 -20.76 -0.30
CA PHE A 267 4.79 -20.07 0.50
C PHE A 267 5.33 -18.85 1.25
N ILE A 268 6.58 -18.89 1.73
CA ILE A 268 7.30 -17.71 2.24
C ILE A 268 7.42 -16.67 1.11
N PHE A 269 7.92 -17.10 -0.05
CA PHE A 269 8.07 -16.28 -1.25
C PHE A 269 6.76 -15.64 -1.70
N PHE A 270 5.66 -16.39 -1.74
CA PHE A 270 4.33 -15.85 -2.03
C PHE A 270 3.98 -14.71 -1.06
N GLY A 271 4.18 -14.92 0.24
CA GLY A 271 4.00 -13.87 1.25
C GLY A 271 4.83 -12.63 0.95
N THR A 272 6.15 -12.76 0.83
CA THR A 272 7.05 -11.63 0.59
C THR A 272 6.80 -10.89 -0.73
N ALA A 273 6.41 -11.62 -1.78
CA ALA A 273 6.07 -11.03 -3.06
C ALA A 273 4.75 -10.24 -3.02
N ILE A 274 3.71 -10.78 -2.37
CA ILE A 274 2.41 -10.09 -2.25
C ILE A 274 2.48 -8.93 -1.25
N TYR A 275 3.30 -9.02 -0.21
CA TYR A 275 3.69 -7.86 0.61
C TYR A 275 4.31 -6.76 -0.25
N SER A 276 5.21 -7.13 -1.16
CA SER A 276 5.92 -6.16 -2.01
C SER A 276 4.97 -5.49 -3.02
N TYR A 277 4.08 -6.26 -3.66
CA TYR A 277 3.08 -5.72 -4.59
C TYR A 277 1.86 -5.05 -3.91
N GLU A 278 1.90 -4.84 -2.59
CA GLU A 278 0.78 -4.21 -1.86
C GLU A 278 0.79 -2.68 -1.98
N GLY A 279 0.29 -2.19 -3.12
CA GLY A 279 -0.05 -0.80 -3.35
C GLY A 279 -1.56 -0.50 -3.37
N ILE A 280 -2.46 -1.48 -3.16
CA ILE A 280 -3.89 -1.30 -3.49
C ILE A 280 -4.57 -0.25 -2.61
N GLY A 281 -4.13 -0.11 -1.35
CA GLY A 281 -4.65 0.87 -0.41
C GLY A 281 -4.46 2.33 -0.84
N VAL A 282 -3.49 2.63 -1.73
CA VAL A 282 -3.26 4.00 -2.26
C VAL A 282 -3.87 4.23 -3.64
N VAL A 283 -4.31 3.18 -4.35
CA VAL A 283 -4.86 3.28 -5.73
C VAL A 283 -6.05 4.24 -5.81
N LEU A 284 -7.13 3.97 -5.07
CA LEU A 284 -8.33 4.82 -5.11
C LEU A 284 -8.08 6.23 -4.54
N PRO A 285 -7.39 6.42 -3.39
CA PRO A 285 -7.06 7.77 -2.90
C PRO A 285 -6.22 8.61 -3.87
N LEU A 286 -5.35 7.99 -4.69
CA LEU A 286 -4.56 8.69 -5.71
C LEU A 286 -5.41 9.06 -6.92
N GLU A 287 -6.22 8.13 -7.46
CA GLU A 287 -7.16 8.42 -8.56
C GLU A 287 -8.12 9.56 -8.18
N ASN A 288 -8.69 9.49 -6.97
CA ASN A 288 -9.60 10.50 -6.42
C ASN A 288 -8.96 11.89 -6.27
N LYS A 289 -7.61 11.99 -6.28
CA LYS A 289 -6.85 13.25 -6.19
C LYS A 289 -6.19 13.67 -7.51
N MET A 290 -6.40 12.97 -8.62
CA MET A 290 -5.84 13.36 -9.92
C MET A 290 -6.58 14.54 -10.55
N LYS A 291 -5.84 15.45 -11.20
CA LYS A 291 -6.43 16.45 -12.10
C LYS A 291 -7.14 15.81 -13.30
N ASN A 292 -6.56 14.75 -13.87
CA ASN A 292 -7.06 14.03 -15.05
C ASN A 292 -7.25 12.54 -14.72
N PRO A 293 -8.31 12.15 -13.97
CA PRO A 293 -8.50 10.75 -13.55
C PRO A 293 -8.66 9.79 -14.74
N GLN A 294 -9.04 10.26 -15.93
CA GLN A 294 -9.11 9.46 -17.16
C GLN A 294 -7.73 8.90 -17.57
N ASN A 295 -6.63 9.54 -17.14
CA ASN A 295 -5.27 9.07 -17.39
C ASN A 295 -4.78 8.06 -16.32
N PHE A 296 -5.50 7.88 -15.20
CA PHE A 296 -5.04 7.09 -14.06
C PHE A 296 -4.62 5.66 -14.47
N ASN A 297 -5.42 4.97 -15.28
CA ASN A 297 -5.08 3.62 -15.76
C ASN A 297 -3.76 3.56 -16.56
N ARG A 298 -3.41 4.62 -17.31
CA ARG A 298 -2.13 4.67 -18.05
C ARG A 298 -0.96 4.93 -17.09
N VAL A 299 -1.15 5.81 -16.12
CA VAL A 299 -0.17 6.16 -15.07
C VAL A 299 0.10 4.96 -14.14
N MET A 300 -0.95 4.23 -13.78
CA MET A 300 -0.85 3.00 -12.98
C MET A 300 -0.16 1.88 -13.76
N LEU A 301 -0.50 1.68 -15.05
CA LEU A 301 0.15 0.69 -15.89
C LEU A 301 1.66 0.97 -16.05
N SER A 302 2.06 2.23 -16.32
CA SER A 302 3.48 2.58 -16.46
C SER A 302 4.24 2.49 -15.13
N GLY A 303 3.63 2.93 -14.02
CA GLY A 303 4.19 2.78 -12.68
C GLY A 303 4.41 1.32 -12.30
N MET A 304 3.38 0.48 -12.43
CA MET A 304 3.47 -0.94 -12.11
C MET A 304 4.41 -1.71 -13.05
N ALA A 305 4.51 -1.35 -14.33
CA ALA A 305 5.49 -1.96 -15.23
C ALA A 305 6.93 -1.74 -14.74
N ILE A 306 7.24 -0.54 -14.22
CA ILE A 306 8.54 -0.23 -13.62
C ILE A 306 8.73 -0.98 -12.29
N VAL A 307 7.72 -1.01 -11.42
CA VAL A 307 7.76 -1.78 -10.15
C VAL A 307 8.04 -3.26 -10.43
N VAL A 308 7.31 -3.90 -11.35
CA VAL A 308 7.52 -5.30 -11.72
C VAL A 308 8.93 -5.53 -12.28
N SER A 309 9.40 -4.65 -13.16
CA SER A 309 10.76 -4.76 -13.73
C SER A 309 11.84 -4.63 -12.66
N LEU A 310 11.69 -3.68 -11.75
CA LEU A 310 12.58 -3.44 -10.60
C LEU A 310 12.58 -4.64 -9.65
N TYR A 311 11.43 -5.24 -9.39
CA TYR A 311 11.29 -6.37 -8.47
C TYR A 311 11.92 -7.65 -9.02
N VAL A 312 11.62 -7.96 -10.29
CA VAL A 312 12.19 -9.12 -10.98
C VAL A 312 13.71 -8.98 -11.09
N SER A 313 14.22 -7.80 -11.48
CA SER A 313 15.67 -7.58 -11.57
C SER A 313 16.37 -7.56 -10.20
N MET A 314 15.80 -6.95 -9.17
CA MET A 314 16.35 -6.98 -7.81
C MET A 314 16.39 -8.42 -7.27
N GLY A 315 15.31 -9.19 -7.43
CA GLY A 315 15.23 -10.58 -7.00
C GLY A 315 16.25 -11.48 -7.71
N ILE A 316 16.39 -11.34 -9.04
CA ILE A 316 17.41 -12.06 -9.83
C ILE A 316 18.82 -11.67 -9.38
N LEU A 317 19.18 -10.39 -9.49
CA LEU A 317 20.55 -9.93 -9.25
C LEU A 317 20.97 -10.13 -7.80
N GLY A 318 20.06 -9.89 -6.84
CA GLY A 318 20.32 -10.10 -5.42
C GLY A 318 20.65 -11.56 -5.08
N TYR A 319 19.90 -12.52 -5.64
CA TYR A 319 20.17 -13.94 -5.42
C TYR A 319 21.40 -14.41 -6.20
N LEU A 320 21.59 -13.99 -7.46
CA LEU A 320 22.80 -14.28 -8.23
C LEU A 320 24.08 -13.73 -7.56
N SER A 321 23.99 -12.60 -6.87
CA SER A 321 25.14 -11.96 -6.24
C SER A 321 25.56 -12.63 -4.93
N ASN A 322 24.64 -13.26 -4.20
CA ASN A 322 24.88 -13.76 -2.83
C ASN A 322 24.68 -15.27 -2.66
N GLY A 323 24.00 -15.93 -3.59
CA GLY A 323 23.66 -17.36 -3.53
C GLY A 323 23.01 -17.74 -2.20
N ASP A 324 23.48 -18.83 -1.60
CA ASP A 324 22.94 -19.30 -0.31
C ASP A 324 23.22 -18.34 0.86
N ASN A 325 24.14 -17.37 0.72
CA ASN A 325 24.41 -16.34 1.72
C ASN A 325 23.47 -15.12 1.62
N THR A 326 22.43 -15.14 0.77
CA THR A 326 21.42 -14.06 0.77
C THR A 326 20.73 -13.96 2.14
N ALA A 327 20.88 -12.79 2.78
CA ALA A 327 20.28 -12.42 4.05
C ALA A 327 18.86 -11.88 3.87
N GLU A 328 18.13 -11.65 4.97
CA GLU A 328 16.71 -11.26 4.96
C GLU A 328 16.40 -9.98 4.16
N THR A 329 17.34 -9.03 4.10
CA THR A 329 17.34 -7.93 3.11
C THR A 329 18.71 -7.70 2.51
N ILE A 330 18.76 -7.26 1.25
CA ILE A 330 20.01 -7.02 0.52
C ILE A 330 20.95 -6.00 1.19
N THR A 331 20.41 -5.07 1.97
CA THR A 331 21.23 -4.10 2.72
C THR A 331 22.11 -4.74 3.77
N LEU A 332 21.74 -5.92 4.26
CA LEU A 332 22.49 -6.73 5.22
C LEU A 332 23.63 -7.52 4.56
N ASN A 333 23.56 -7.72 3.25
CA ASN A 333 24.64 -8.30 2.43
C ASN A 333 25.66 -7.26 1.95
N LEU A 334 25.30 -5.97 1.87
CA LEU A 334 26.24 -4.91 1.50
C LEU A 334 27.42 -4.86 2.49
N PRO A 335 28.68 -4.68 2.05
CA PRO A 335 29.80 -4.54 2.97
C PRO A 335 29.68 -3.25 3.80
N THR A 336 30.12 -3.26 5.06
CA THR A 336 29.94 -2.13 5.99
C THR A 336 31.04 -1.06 5.85
N THR A 337 31.40 -0.69 4.61
CA THR A 337 32.52 0.22 4.31
C THR A 337 32.11 1.37 3.37
N GLY A 338 32.67 2.55 3.63
CA GLY A 338 32.57 3.73 2.77
C GLY A 338 31.15 4.07 2.31
N LEU A 339 30.93 3.98 1.00
CA LEU A 339 29.70 4.39 0.32
C LEU A 339 28.50 3.46 0.62
N TYR A 340 28.76 2.18 0.93
CA TYR A 340 27.71 1.21 1.28
C TYR A 340 27.18 1.39 2.71
N LEU A 341 28.05 1.83 3.64
CA LEU A 341 27.64 2.29 4.96
C LEU A 341 26.69 3.50 4.85
N ALA A 342 26.96 4.43 3.92
CA ALA A 342 26.08 5.56 3.67
C ALA A 342 24.70 5.11 3.14
N VAL A 343 24.64 4.14 2.22
CA VAL A 343 23.37 3.54 1.74
C VAL A 343 22.51 3.01 2.87
N ARG A 344 23.09 2.26 3.82
CA ARG A 344 22.34 1.74 4.99
C ARG A 344 21.72 2.87 5.79
N ILE A 345 22.50 3.91 6.12
CA ILE A 345 22.03 5.09 6.87
C ILE A 345 20.94 5.86 6.08
N MET A 346 21.11 6.01 4.77
CA MET A 346 20.14 6.67 3.89
C MET A 346 18.80 5.92 3.82
N LEU A 347 18.83 4.58 3.75
CA LEU A 347 17.62 3.76 3.76
C LEU A 347 16.94 3.74 5.14
N VAL A 348 17.69 3.67 6.24
CA VAL A 348 17.15 3.83 7.60
C VAL A 348 16.42 5.17 7.74
N ALA A 349 17.04 6.27 7.28
CA ALA A 349 16.40 7.59 7.29
C ALA A 349 15.14 7.67 6.40
N ALA A 350 15.17 7.07 5.20
CA ALA A 350 14.02 7.06 4.29
C ALA A 350 12.84 6.23 4.83
N ILE A 351 13.14 5.11 5.51
CA ILE A 351 12.12 4.23 6.12
C ILE A 351 11.57 4.83 7.41
N PHE A 352 12.39 5.52 8.21
CA PHE A 352 11.93 6.31 9.35
C PHE A 352 10.86 7.35 8.94
N VAL A 353 11.11 8.11 7.87
CA VAL A 353 10.12 9.05 7.31
C VAL A 353 8.88 8.31 6.78
N SER A 354 9.08 7.17 6.13
CA SER A 354 7.97 6.37 5.57
C SER A 354 7.07 5.76 6.65
N TYR A 355 7.58 5.53 7.86
CA TYR A 355 6.79 5.10 9.01
C TYR A 355 5.62 6.05 9.28
N GLY A 356 5.88 7.36 9.34
CA GLY A 356 4.84 8.35 9.64
C GLY A 356 3.69 8.34 8.62
N ILE A 357 4.00 8.01 7.37
CA ILE A 357 3.01 7.93 6.27
C ILE A 357 2.14 6.67 6.42
N GLN A 358 2.74 5.49 6.62
CA GLN A 358 1.98 4.25 6.82
C GLN A 358 1.17 4.28 8.12
N PHE A 359 1.73 4.85 9.20
CA PHE A 359 1.07 5.01 10.48
C PHE A 359 -0.13 5.98 10.45
N TYR A 360 -0.16 6.94 9.52
CA TYR A 360 -1.28 7.87 9.37
C TYR A 360 -2.59 7.16 8.96
N VAL A 361 -2.49 6.12 8.12
CA VAL A 361 -3.66 5.37 7.62
C VAL A 361 -4.50 4.73 8.74
N PRO A 362 -3.95 3.89 9.65
CA PRO A 362 -4.73 3.32 10.75
C PRO A 362 -5.22 4.38 11.73
N ILE A 363 -4.54 5.52 11.89
CA ILE A 363 -5.04 6.64 12.69
C ILE A 363 -6.31 7.22 12.07
N VAL A 364 -6.33 7.55 10.77
CA VAL A 364 -7.53 8.10 10.12
C VAL A 364 -8.71 7.13 10.15
N ILE A 365 -8.45 5.83 10.02
CA ILE A 365 -9.51 4.81 10.04
C ILE A 365 -10.03 4.59 11.48
N LEU A 366 -9.16 4.49 12.49
CA LEU A 366 -9.57 4.14 13.86
C LEU A 366 -10.02 5.33 14.70
N TRP A 367 -9.33 6.47 14.60
CA TRP A 367 -9.50 7.60 15.51
C TRP A 367 -10.95 8.12 15.61
N PRO A 368 -11.73 8.26 14.51
CA PRO A 368 -13.13 8.72 14.59
C PRO A 368 -13.99 7.89 15.55
N PHE A 369 -13.84 6.55 15.55
CA PHE A 369 -14.61 5.64 16.42
C PHE A 369 -14.33 5.84 17.92
N PHE A 370 -13.16 6.38 18.27
CA PHE A 370 -12.81 6.76 19.65
C PHE A 370 -13.22 8.21 19.95
N MET A 371 -13.04 9.11 18.99
CA MET A 371 -13.39 10.53 19.08
C MET A 371 -14.89 10.74 19.37
N GLU A 372 -15.78 10.02 18.67
CA GLU A 372 -17.24 10.06 18.88
C GLU A 372 -17.68 9.69 20.31
N ARG A 373 -16.86 8.91 21.02
CA ARG A 373 -17.14 8.42 22.38
C ARG A 373 -16.53 9.32 23.47
N MET A 374 -15.77 10.34 23.09
CA MET A 374 -15.05 11.22 24.00
C MET A 374 -15.56 12.66 23.95
N ARG A 375 -15.54 13.34 25.10
CA ARG A 375 -15.81 14.78 25.18
C ARG A 375 -14.72 15.58 24.47
N GLU A 376 -15.10 16.61 23.72
CA GLU A 376 -14.20 17.42 22.89
C GLU A 376 -12.95 17.93 23.61
N ARG A 377 -13.09 18.37 24.87
CA ARG A 377 -11.97 18.79 25.74
C ARG A 377 -10.83 17.77 25.89
N TYR A 378 -11.08 16.50 25.58
CA TYR A 378 -10.11 15.41 25.67
C TYR A 378 -9.65 14.88 24.30
N HIS A 379 -10.18 15.38 23.17
CA HIS A 379 -9.82 14.86 21.84
C HIS A 379 -8.31 14.95 21.57
N PHE A 380 -7.67 16.09 21.89
CA PHE A 380 -6.21 16.24 21.71
C PHE A 380 -5.40 15.21 22.52
N ILE A 381 -5.65 15.14 23.84
CA ILE A 381 -4.90 14.25 24.74
C ILE A 381 -5.21 12.77 24.41
N GLY A 382 -6.47 12.46 24.10
CA GLY A 382 -6.90 11.14 23.67
C GLY A 382 -6.22 10.70 22.38
N GLU A 383 -6.02 11.59 21.41
CA GLU A 383 -5.32 11.25 20.17
C GLU A 383 -3.84 10.98 20.42
N MET A 384 -3.19 11.76 21.28
CA MET A 384 -1.79 11.52 21.64
C MET A 384 -1.63 10.17 22.33
N ILE A 385 -2.47 9.86 23.34
CA ILE A 385 -2.48 8.55 24.00
C ILE A 385 -2.76 7.42 23.00
N PHE A 386 -3.73 7.60 22.11
CA PHE A 386 -4.09 6.61 21.10
C PHE A 386 -2.94 6.32 20.12
N ARG A 387 -2.26 7.37 19.64
CA ARG A 387 -1.03 7.25 18.84
C ARG A 387 0.07 6.54 19.62
N THR A 388 0.32 6.92 20.88
CA THR A 388 1.33 6.25 21.74
C THR A 388 1.05 4.76 21.89
N LEU A 389 -0.20 4.37 22.15
CA LEU A 389 -0.59 2.97 22.31
C LEU A 389 -0.39 2.16 21.02
N LEU A 390 -0.68 2.73 19.85
CA LEU A 390 -0.46 2.05 18.57
C LEU A 390 1.02 1.94 18.19
N VAL A 391 1.86 2.96 18.45
CA VAL A 391 3.32 2.86 18.25
C VAL A 391 3.95 1.89 19.24
N ALA A 392 3.46 1.84 20.49
CA ALA A 392 3.90 0.85 21.47
C ALA A 392 3.51 -0.57 21.06
N LEU A 393 2.30 -0.77 20.51
CA LEU A 393 1.86 -2.06 19.98
C LEU A 393 2.75 -2.55 18.83
N THR A 394 3.07 -1.70 17.85
CA THR A 394 3.93 -2.09 16.71
C THR A 394 5.37 -2.37 17.15
N MET A 395 5.89 -1.60 18.11
CA MET A 395 7.20 -1.87 18.73
C MET A 395 7.21 -3.22 19.47
N VAL A 396 6.19 -3.51 20.29
CA VAL A 396 6.11 -4.80 21.02
C VAL A 396 6.00 -5.98 20.06
N LEU A 397 5.19 -5.88 19.00
CA LEU A 397 5.09 -6.93 17.99
C LEU A 397 6.42 -7.19 17.27
N ALA A 398 7.18 -6.13 16.93
CA ALA A 398 8.52 -6.26 16.38
C ALA A 398 9.53 -6.89 17.37
N MET A 399 9.44 -6.59 18.66
CA MET A 399 10.29 -7.22 19.67
C MET A 399 9.98 -8.71 19.90
N VAL A 400 8.71 -9.11 19.76
CA VAL A 400 8.27 -10.50 19.96
C VAL A 400 8.67 -11.41 18.79
N VAL A 401 8.71 -10.90 17.56
CA VAL A 401 9.13 -11.66 16.37
C VAL A 401 10.26 -10.91 15.65
N PRO A 402 11.52 -11.05 16.10
CA PRO A 402 12.68 -10.34 15.55
C PRO A 402 13.21 -10.93 14.22
N HIS A 403 12.33 -11.42 13.34
CA HIS A 403 12.67 -11.99 12.03
C HIS A 403 11.93 -11.22 10.94
N LEU A 404 12.62 -10.30 10.28
CA LEU A 404 12.07 -9.40 9.29
C LEU A 404 11.44 -10.16 8.10
N ALA A 405 12.15 -11.13 7.52
CA ALA A 405 11.69 -11.87 6.35
C ALA A 405 10.42 -12.69 6.64
N LEU A 406 10.38 -13.38 7.79
CA LEU A 406 9.21 -14.14 8.23
C LEU A 406 8.01 -13.23 8.54
N PHE A 407 8.25 -12.08 9.17
CA PHE A 407 7.20 -11.09 9.47
C PHE A 407 6.62 -10.47 8.19
N ILE A 408 7.47 -10.13 7.22
CA ILE A 408 7.08 -9.69 5.88
C ILE A 408 6.23 -10.76 5.19
N ALA A 409 6.68 -12.02 5.19
CA ALA A 409 5.95 -13.14 4.58
C ALA A 409 4.58 -13.36 5.24
N PHE A 410 4.50 -13.28 6.57
CA PHE A 410 3.25 -13.41 7.32
C PHE A 410 2.24 -12.29 6.98
N ILE A 411 2.64 -11.01 7.00
CA ILE A 411 1.74 -9.90 6.61
C ILE A 411 1.27 -10.09 5.16
N GLY A 412 2.20 -10.38 4.25
CA GLY A 412 1.90 -10.52 2.84
C GLY A 412 0.93 -11.66 2.54
N ALA A 413 1.17 -12.83 3.15
CA ALA A 413 0.31 -13.99 3.00
C ALA A 413 -1.05 -13.78 3.67
N PHE A 414 -1.11 -13.21 4.87
CA PHE A 414 -2.37 -13.03 5.59
C PHE A 414 -3.18 -11.82 5.09
N SER A 415 -2.66 -10.60 5.23
CA SER A 415 -3.49 -9.41 5.04
C SER A 415 -3.39 -8.81 3.64
N SER A 416 -2.19 -8.76 3.05
CA SER A 416 -2.01 -8.23 1.69
C SER A 416 -2.63 -9.15 0.64
N SER A 417 -2.61 -10.48 0.80
CA SER A 417 -3.31 -11.37 -0.14
C SER A 417 -4.83 -11.16 -0.13
N ALA A 418 -5.41 -10.89 1.06
CA ALA A 418 -6.83 -10.59 1.19
C ALA A 418 -7.19 -9.29 0.46
N LEU A 419 -6.42 -8.22 0.70
CA LEU A 419 -6.62 -6.89 0.09
C LEU A 419 -6.28 -6.84 -1.41
N ALA A 420 -5.09 -7.29 -1.80
CA ALA A 420 -4.57 -7.11 -3.14
C ALA A 420 -5.07 -8.18 -4.14
N ILE A 421 -5.37 -9.40 -3.69
CA ILE A 421 -5.77 -10.52 -4.57
C ILE A 421 -7.23 -10.93 -4.38
N ILE A 422 -7.66 -11.24 -3.15
CA ILE A 422 -8.95 -11.89 -2.93
C ILE A 422 -10.12 -10.90 -3.08
N PHE A 423 -10.11 -9.78 -2.36
CA PHE A 423 -11.24 -8.86 -2.33
C PHE A 423 -11.56 -8.20 -3.69
N PRO A 424 -10.60 -7.72 -4.52
CA PRO A 424 -10.91 -7.00 -5.75
C PRO A 424 -11.84 -7.76 -6.74
N PRO A 425 -11.53 -9.00 -7.17
CA PRO A 425 -12.44 -9.79 -8.02
C PRO A 425 -13.76 -10.15 -7.29
N LEU A 426 -13.73 -10.37 -5.98
CA LEU A 426 -14.91 -10.74 -5.18
C LEU A 426 -15.91 -9.58 -5.10
N LEU A 427 -15.41 -8.35 -4.88
CA LEU A 427 -16.19 -7.12 -4.93
C LEU A 427 -16.70 -6.82 -6.35
N GLN A 428 -15.92 -7.14 -7.39
CA GLN A 428 -16.39 -7.02 -8.77
C GLN A 428 -17.57 -7.95 -9.08
N GLU A 429 -17.51 -9.22 -8.68
CA GLU A 429 -18.62 -10.15 -8.91
C GLU A 429 -19.87 -9.80 -8.09
N PHE A 430 -19.70 -9.20 -6.90
CA PHE A 430 -20.85 -8.64 -6.17
C PHE A 430 -21.41 -7.39 -6.84
N ALA A 431 -20.58 -6.41 -7.21
CA ALA A 431 -21.03 -5.18 -7.83
C ALA A 431 -21.70 -5.41 -9.21
N PHE A 432 -21.15 -6.30 -10.03
CA PHE A 432 -21.58 -6.51 -11.43
C PHE A 432 -22.55 -7.67 -11.61
N TYR A 433 -23.08 -8.25 -10.53
CA TYR A 433 -24.06 -9.34 -10.55
C TYR A 433 -25.29 -9.04 -11.45
N ASP A 434 -25.79 -7.80 -11.40
CA ASP A 434 -26.94 -7.33 -12.16
C ASP A 434 -26.68 -7.21 -13.68
N LYS A 435 -25.41 -7.10 -14.10
CA LYS A 435 -25.00 -7.07 -15.52
C LYS A 435 -25.03 -8.45 -16.20
N GLY A 436 -25.31 -9.50 -15.42
CA GLY A 436 -25.58 -10.86 -15.85
C GLY A 436 -24.38 -11.60 -16.46
N TYR A 437 -24.65 -12.81 -16.98
CA TYR A 437 -23.62 -13.74 -17.47
C TYR A 437 -23.85 -14.24 -18.91
N ALA A 438 -24.73 -13.59 -19.68
CA ALA A 438 -25.13 -14.05 -21.01
C ALA A 438 -23.94 -14.10 -22.02
N ASP A 439 -23.09 -13.07 -22.00
CA ASP A 439 -21.99 -12.96 -22.96
C ASP A 439 -20.81 -13.88 -22.62
N ALA A 440 -20.16 -14.46 -23.64
CA ALA A 440 -18.93 -15.24 -23.45
C ALA A 440 -17.83 -14.45 -22.72
N ARG A 441 -17.69 -13.14 -23.00
CA ARG A 441 -16.76 -12.24 -22.29
C ARG A 441 -17.10 -12.08 -20.80
N LYS A 442 -18.38 -12.09 -20.43
CA LYS A 442 -18.82 -12.01 -19.03
C LYS A 442 -18.53 -13.32 -18.30
N ARG A 443 -18.76 -14.47 -18.94
CA ARG A 443 -18.38 -15.79 -18.39
C ARG A 443 -16.87 -15.94 -18.20
N LEU A 444 -16.07 -15.47 -19.16
CA LEU A 444 -14.60 -15.49 -19.04
C LEU A 444 -14.10 -14.66 -17.85
N ARG A 445 -14.71 -13.49 -17.60
CA ARG A 445 -14.42 -12.68 -16.40
C ARG A 445 -14.65 -13.48 -15.11
N VAL A 446 -15.80 -14.15 -14.97
CA VAL A 446 -16.11 -14.96 -13.78
C VAL A 446 -15.07 -16.06 -13.57
N VAL A 447 -14.73 -16.81 -14.63
CA VAL A 447 -13.73 -17.89 -14.56
C VAL A 447 -12.36 -17.36 -14.12
N TYR A 448 -11.93 -16.23 -14.68
CA TYR A 448 -10.68 -15.57 -14.31
C TYR A 448 -10.68 -15.05 -12.87
N ASN A 449 -11.78 -14.40 -12.45
CA ASN A 449 -11.96 -13.90 -11.08
C ASN A 449 -11.98 -15.04 -10.06
N VAL A 450 -12.67 -16.15 -10.35
CA VAL A 450 -12.67 -17.36 -9.50
C VAL A 450 -11.27 -17.98 -9.41
N PHE A 451 -10.51 -18.02 -10.51
CA PHE A 451 -9.12 -18.50 -10.49
C PHE A 451 -8.23 -17.63 -9.58
N ILE A 452 -8.30 -16.30 -9.70
CA ILE A 452 -7.57 -15.36 -8.82
C ILE A 452 -7.97 -15.55 -7.35
N ILE A 453 -9.27 -15.67 -7.06
CA ILE A 453 -9.77 -15.88 -5.69
C ILE A 453 -9.24 -17.19 -5.11
N ILE A 454 -9.26 -18.29 -5.87
CA ILE A 454 -8.73 -19.58 -5.42
C ILE A 454 -7.22 -19.50 -5.18
N PHE A 455 -6.46 -18.90 -6.10
CA PHE A 455 -5.02 -18.67 -5.94
C PHE A 455 -4.71 -17.86 -4.68
N GLY A 456 -5.44 -16.77 -4.46
CA GLY A 456 -5.35 -15.94 -3.26
C GLY A 456 -5.69 -16.69 -1.98
N ILE A 457 -6.77 -17.49 -1.95
CA ILE A 457 -7.17 -18.29 -0.78
C ILE A 457 -6.15 -19.38 -0.45
N VAL A 458 -5.58 -20.05 -1.45
CA VAL A 458 -4.52 -21.04 -1.27
C VAL A 458 -3.27 -20.38 -0.70
N GLY A 459 -2.81 -19.28 -1.30
CA GLY A 459 -1.67 -18.52 -0.81
C GLY A 459 -1.90 -17.92 0.59
N PHE A 460 -3.11 -17.47 0.89
CA PHE A 460 -3.53 -17.03 2.23
C PHE A 460 -3.41 -18.15 3.26
N ALA A 461 -4.07 -19.28 3.01
CA ALA A 461 -4.18 -20.35 4.00
C ALA A 461 -2.82 -21.03 4.26
N PHE A 462 -2.12 -21.44 3.20
CA PHE A 462 -0.83 -22.12 3.33
C PHE A 462 0.32 -21.16 3.63
N GLY A 463 0.33 -19.95 3.05
CA GLY A 463 1.33 -18.92 3.36
C GLY A 463 1.27 -18.47 4.81
N THR A 464 0.08 -18.18 5.33
CA THR A 464 -0.10 -17.83 6.75
C THR A 464 0.30 -18.99 7.66
N TYR A 465 -0.07 -20.24 7.31
CA TYR A 465 0.30 -21.42 8.09
C TYR A 465 1.82 -21.66 8.12
N VAL A 466 2.50 -21.61 6.98
CA VAL A 466 3.96 -21.82 6.89
C VAL A 466 4.70 -20.70 7.65
N ALA A 467 4.36 -19.43 7.39
CA ALA A 467 5.01 -18.31 8.06
C ALA A 467 4.82 -18.35 9.59
N LEU A 468 3.61 -18.64 10.09
CA LEU A 468 3.37 -18.81 11.53
C LEU A 468 4.12 -20.00 12.12
N LYS A 469 4.19 -21.13 11.39
CA LYS A 469 4.92 -22.31 11.86
C LYS A 469 6.42 -22.03 11.99
N GLU A 470 7.02 -21.31 11.04
CA GLU A 470 8.43 -20.96 11.06
C GLU A 470 8.74 -19.89 12.11
N ILE A 471 7.86 -18.91 12.31
CA ILE A 471 7.93 -17.96 13.43
C ILE A 471 7.89 -18.70 14.79
N ILE A 472 6.97 -19.65 14.97
CA ILE A 472 6.89 -20.42 16.24
C ILE A 472 8.18 -21.24 16.45
N ALA A 473 8.69 -21.88 15.40
CA ALA A 473 9.93 -22.66 15.47
C ALA A 473 11.15 -21.80 15.84
N SER A 474 11.28 -20.58 15.28
CA SER A 474 12.40 -19.69 15.60
C SER A 474 12.32 -19.08 17.01
N LEU A 475 11.11 -18.99 17.60
CA LEU A 475 10.93 -18.61 18.99
C LEU A 475 11.23 -19.76 19.98
N GLU A 476 11.06 -21.01 19.57
CA GLU A 476 11.44 -22.19 20.36
C GLU A 476 12.96 -22.45 20.33
N GLN A 477 13.63 -22.06 19.24
CA GLN A 477 15.09 -22.16 19.07
C GLN A 477 15.68 -20.77 18.76
N PRO A 478 15.80 -19.88 19.76
CA PRO A 478 16.44 -18.59 19.56
C PRO A 478 17.93 -18.78 19.24
N GLU A 479 18.27 -18.70 17.95
CA GLU A 479 19.66 -18.64 17.53
C GLU A 479 20.29 -17.36 18.10
N HIS A 480 21.36 -17.52 18.88
CA HIS A 480 22.17 -16.39 19.29
C HIS A 480 22.95 -15.90 18.08
N ASP A 481 22.36 -14.91 17.41
CA ASP A 481 22.83 -14.28 16.19
C ASP A 481 24.09 -13.45 16.45
N HIS A 482 25.19 -14.17 16.71
CA HIS A 482 26.53 -13.63 16.82
C HIS A 482 26.82 -12.78 15.59
N CYS A 483 27.51 -11.65 15.76
CA CYS A 483 27.97 -10.80 14.67
C CYS A 483 28.93 -11.59 13.76
N THR A 484 28.39 -12.36 12.81
CA THR A 484 29.19 -13.03 11.77
C THR A 484 29.72 -11.95 10.83
N PRO A 485 31.04 -11.77 10.71
CA PRO A 485 31.59 -10.85 9.74
C PRO A 485 31.23 -11.33 8.33
N SER A 486 30.59 -10.45 7.57
CA SER A 486 30.36 -10.57 6.12
C SER A 486 31.66 -10.50 5.34
#